data_AF-A0A6J4UQM0-F1
#
_entry.id   AF-A0A6J4UQM0-F1
#
_cell.length_a   1.000
_cell.length_b   1.000
_cell.length_c   1.000
_cell.angle_alpha   90.00
_cell.angle_beta   90.00
_cell.angle_gamma   90.00
#
_symmetry.space_group_name_H-M   'P 1'
#
loop_
_entity.id
_entity.type
_entity.pdbx_description
1 polymer ?
#
loop_
_entity_poly.entity_id
_entity_poly.type
_entity_poly.pdbx_seq_one_letter_code
_entity_poly.pdbx_strand_id
1 'polypeptide(L)'
;MDERRVIAVDLGGTHIRGAVVSATGALTHLQTIETLAPLGPLAVIERMADLIKRTASVSGVPADVPVGVASPGPLNPRTGTVLYTPNLPGWLGIPLVDHLQDRTARKVF
;
A
#
# COMPACT_ATOMS: atom_id res chain seq x y z
N MET A 1 21.19 12.24 12.10
CA MET A 1 20.79 10.81 12.19
C MET A 1 19.69 10.62 11.17
N ASP A 2 19.85 9.67 10.25
CA ASP A 2 18.73 9.30 9.38
C ASP A 2 17.68 8.60 10.24
N GLU A 3 16.55 9.27 10.46
CA GLU A 3 15.43 8.68 11.20
C GLU A 3 14.83 7.58 10.33
N ARG A 4 14.61 6.39 10.89
CA ARG A 4 13.98 5.29 10.14
C ARG A 4 12.60 5.75 9.68
N ARG A 5 12.32 5.54 8.41
CA ARG A 5 11.05 5.87 7.78
C ARG A 5 10.50 4.66 7.06
N VAL A 6 9.18 4.61 6.92
CA VAL A 6 8.47 3.66 6.07
C VAL A 6 7.44 4.41 5.25
N ILE A 7 7.08 3.88 4.08
CA ILE A 7 5.87 4.29 3.38
C ILE A 7 4.74 3.42 3.93
N ALA A 8 3.69 4.02 4.49
CA ALA A 8 2.49 3.29 4.88
C ALA A 8 1.41 3.47 3.82
N VAL A 9 0.74 2.38 3.45
CA VAL A 9 -0.43 2.38 2.58
C VAL A 9 -1.59 1.71 3.28
N ASP A 10 -2.75 2.35 3.27
CA ASP A 10 -4.00 1.85 3.84
C ASP A 10 -5.03 1.69 2.74
N LEU A 11 -5.41 0.44 2.45
CA LEU A 11 -6.44 0.10 1.48
C LEU A 11 -7.81 0.05 2.17
N GLY A 12 -8.70 0.96 1.82
CA GLY A 12 -10.11 0.93 2.17
C GLY A 12 -11.01 0.61 0.97
N GLY A 13 -12.29 0.33 1.23
CA GLY A 13 -13.29 0.13 0.18
C GLY A 13 -13.53 1.36 -0.70
N THR A 14 -13.43 2.54 -0.10
CA THR A 14 -13.71 3.83 -0.77
C THR A 14 -12.46 4.62 -1.08
N HIS A 15 -11.47 4.60 -0.17
CA HIS A 15 -10.25 5.38 -0.30
C HIS A 15 -9.02 4.53 -0.05
N ILE A 16 -7.92 4.89 -0.73
CA ILE A 16 -6.57 4.41 -0.47
C ILE A 16 -5.78 5.59 0.08
N ARG A 17 -5.05 5.39 1.17
CA ARG A 17 -4.19 6.41 1.78
C ARG A 17 -2.74 5.99 1.69
N GLY A 18 -1.85 6.95 1.50
CA GLY A 18 -0.41 6.75 1.46
C GLY A 18 0.29 7.86 2.25
N ALA A 19 1.28 7.52 3.07
CA ALA A 19 2.05 8.50 3.85
C ALA A 19 3.47 8.01 4.12
N VAL A 20 4.37 8.91 4.47
CA VAL A 20 5.65 8.56 5.09
C VAL A 20 5.48 8.63 6.60
N VAL A 21 5.84 7.54 7.29
CA VAL A 21 5.80 7.43 8.76
C VAL A 21 7.22 7.36 9.29
N SER A 22 7.55 8.19 10.28
CA SER A 22 8.82 8.10 11.01
C SER A 22 8.79 7.03 12.11
N ALA A 23 9.96 6.70 12.66
CA ALA A 23 10.09 5.81 13.82
C ALA A 23 9.34 6.31 15.07
N THR A 24 9.13 7.63 15.17
CA THR A 24 8.34 8.28 16.24
C THR A 24 6.83 8.23 15.99
N GLY A 25 6.39 7.69 14.86
CA GLY A 25 4.98 7.64 14.45
C GLY A 25 4.48 8.92 13.80
N ALA A 26 5.35 9.90 13.53
CA ALA A 26 4.96 11.13 12.86
C ALA A 26 4.64 10.85 11.38
N LEU A 27 3.49 11.34 10.93
CA LEU A 27 3.04 11.23 9.55
C LEU A 27 3.42 12.49 8.75
N THR A 28 4.01 12.28 7.58
CA THR A 28 4.28 13.34 6.61
C THR A 28 3.82 12.92 5.23
N HIS A 29 3.58 13.87 4.33
CA HIS A 29 3.22 13.61 2.93
C HIS A 29 2.00 12.68 2.76
N LEU A 30 1.00 12.84 3.64
CA LEU A 30 -0.24 12.08 3.56
C LEU A 30 -1.00 12.44 2.28
N GLN A 31 -1.36 11.42 1.51
CA GLN A 31 -2.15 11.50 0.29
C GLN A 31 -3.34 10.55 0.41
N THR A 32 -4.46 10.93 -0.18
CA THR A 32 -5.67 10.10 -0.26
C THR A 32 -6.17 10.11 -1.70
N ILE A 33 -6.50 8.94 -2.23
CA ILE A 33 -7.14 8.76 -3.54
C ILE A 33 -8.37 7.87 -3.39
N GLU A 34 -9.30 7.93 -4.33
CA GLU A 34 -10.40 6.97 -4.38
C GLU A 34 -9.88 5.55 -4.68
N THR A 35 -10.50 4.54 -4.09
CA THR A 35 -10.16 3.14 -4.38
C THR A 35 -10.61 2.73 -5.78
N LEU A 36 -11.80 3.17 -6.21
CA LEU A 36 -12.46 2.70 -7.42
C LEU A 36 -12.62 1.17 -7.43
N ALA A 37 -13.07 0.61 -6.30
CA ALA A 37 -13.19 -0.83 -6.07
C ALA A 37 -13.90 -1.63 -7.19
N PRO A 38 -14.95 -1.09 -7.87
CA PRO A 38 -15.59 -1.80 -8.99
C PRO A 38 -14.67 -2.11 -10.18
N LEU A 39 -13.52 -1.45 -10.31
CA LEU A 39 -12.54 -1.73 -11.37
C LEU A 39 -11.76 -3.04 -11.16
N GLY A 40 -11.93 -3.69 -10.01
CA GLY A 40 -11.32 -4.98 -9.69
C GLY A 40 -9.91 -4.89 -9.12
N PRO A 41 -9.34 -6.04 -8.69
CA PRO A 41 -8.14 -6.08 -7.87
C PRO A 41 -6.90 -5.51 -8.55
N LEU A 42 -6.65 -5.86 -9.82
CA LEU A 42 -5.45 -5.40 -10.54
C LEU A 42 -5.44 -3.89 -10.75
N ALA A 43 -6.60 -3.29 -11.04
CA ALA A 43 -6.72 -1.84 -11.19
C ALA A 43 -6.47 -1.12 -9.87
N VAL A 44 -7.04 -1.62 -8.77
CA VAL A 44 -6.81 -1.06 -7.43
C VAL A 44 -5.34 -1.21 -7.01
N ILE A 45 -4.70 -2.34 -7.30
CA ILE A 45 -3.27 -2.58 -7.04
C ILE A 45 -2.40 -1.58 -7.80
N GLU A 46 -2.72 -1.30 -9.07
CA GLU A 46 -1.98 -0.30 -9.85
C GLU A 46 -2.09 1.09 -9.21
N ARG A 47 -3.29 1.44 -8.73
CA ARG A 47 -3.51 2.70 -8.00
C ARG A 47 -2.71 2.77 -6.70
N MET A 48 -2.60 1.67 -5.95
CA MET A 48 -1.75 1.56 -4.76
C MET A 48 -0.27 1.74 -5.12
N ALA A 49 0.21 1.05 -6.15
CA ALA A 49 1.60 1.14 -6.60
C ALA A 49 1.96 2.57 -7.05
N ASP A 50 1.07 3.21 -7.79
CA ASP A 50 1.21 4.59 -8.21
C ASP A 50 1.22 5.56 -7.02
N LEU A 51 0.35 5.33 -6.03
CA LEU A 51 0.34 6.11 -4.79
C LEU A 51 1.66 5.97 -4.03
N ILE A 52 2.18 4.74 -3.90
CA ILE A 52 3.49 4.48 -3.28
C ILE A 52 4.60 5.26 -4.00
N LYS A 53 4.66 5.16 -5.34
CA LYS A 53 5.65 5.87 -6.16
C LYS A 53 5.54 7.38 -6.00
N ARG A 54 4.32 7.92 -6.01
CA ARG A 54 4.05 9.35 -5.80
C ARG A 54 4.46 9.80 -4.40
N THR A 55 4.04 9.10 -3.35
CA THR A 55 4.42 9.41 -1.96
C THR A 55 5.94 9.38 -1.80
N ALA A 56 6.62 8.40 -2.40
CA ALA A 56 8.06 8.33 -2.40
C ALA A 56 8.71 9.54 -3.09
N SER A 57 8.25 9.86 -4.30
CA SER A 57 8.78 10.96 -5.10
C SER A 57 8.61 12.32 -4.42
N VAL A 58 7.44 12.61 -3.84
CA VAL A 58 7.18 13.93 -3.23
C VAL A 58 7.90 14.10 -1.89
N SER A 59 8.16 13.00 -1.19
CA SER A 59 8.85 13.04 0.12
C SER A 59 10.36 12.95 0.01
N GLY A 60 10.89 12.62 -1.19
CA GLY A 60 12.31 12.45 -1.42
C GLY A 60 12.91 11.21 -0.71
N VAL A 61 12.09 10.25 -0.29
CA VAL A 61 12.60 9.04 0.37
C VAL A 61 13.27 8.11 -0.65
N PRO A 62 14.44 7.53 -0.32
CA PRO A 62 15.15 6.66 -1.26
C PRO A 62 14.38 5.36 -1.58
N ALA A 63 14.82 4.64 -2.62
CA ALA A 63 14.17 3.42 -3.09
C ALA A 63 14.21 2.24 -2.10
N ASP A 64 15.18 2.21 -1.20
CA ASP A 64 15.35 1.16 -0.19
C ASP A 64 14.39 1.30 1.01
N VAL A 65 13.71 2.43 1.16
CA VAL A 65 12.67 2.63 2.18
C VAL A 65 11.52 1.65 1.93
N PRO A 66 11.19 0.79 2.92
CA PRO A 66 10.17 -0.24 2.74
C PRO A 66 8.76 0.34 2.79
N VAL A 67 7.81 -0.45 2.30
CA VAL A 67 6.38 -0.17 2.34
C VAL A 67 5.69 -1.12 3.33
N GLY A 68 4.84 -0.60 4.20
CA GLY A 68 3.89 -1.38 4.98
C GLY A 68 2.48 -1.18 4.45
N VAL A 69 1.71 -2.26 4.32
CA VAL A 69 0.36 -2.25 3.76
C VAL A 69 -0.67 -2.72 4.78
N ALA A 70 -1.67 -1.89 5.05
CA ALA A 70 -2.90 -2.28 5.70
C ALA A 70 -3.97 -2.57 4.64
N SER A 71 -4.68 -3.69 4.80
CA SER A 71 -5.70 -4.14 3.85
C SER A 71 -6.90 -4.74 4.59
N PRO A 72 -8.13 -4.65 4.05
CA PRO A 72 -9.29 -5.27 4.66
C PRO A 72 -9.13 -6.79 4.66
N GLY A 73 -9.43 -7.40 5.80
CA GLY A 73 -9.29 -8.84 5.98
C GLY A 73 -10.49 -9.66 5.49
N PRO A 74 -10.36 -11.01 5.57
CA PRO A 74 -9.19 -11.73 6.11
C PRO A 74 -7.94 -11.74 5.19
N LEU A 75 -6.77 -11.62 5.83
CA LEU A 75 -5.43 -11.62 5.22
C LEU A 75 -4.63 -12.82 5.77
N ASN A 76 -3.79 -13.44 4.94
CA ASN A 76 -2.68 -14.26 5.42
C ASN A 76 -1.44 -13.38 5.63
N PRO A 77 -1.07 -13.03 6.87
CA PRO A 77 0.04 -12.11 7.14
C PRO A 77 1.42 -12.71 6.85
N ARG A 78 1.54 -14.03 6.68
CA ARG A 78 2.83 -14.66 6.32
C ARG A 78 3.15 -14.50 4.84
N THR A 79 2.13 -14.51 3.99
CA THR A 79 2.29 -14.42 2.53
C THR A 79 1.86 -13.06 1.97
N GLY A 80 1.25 -12.19 2.79
CA GLY A 80 0.70 -10.92 2.32
C GLY A 80 -0.49 -11.10 1.37
N THR A 81 -1.20 -12.23 1.44
CA THR A 81 -2.32 -12.57 0.55
C THR A 81 -3.64 -12.13 1.17
N VAL A 82 -4.43 -11.32 0.47
CA VAL A 82 -5.82 -11.04 0.84
C VAL A 82 -6.65 -12.26 0.47
N LEU A 83 -7.13 -12.99 1.48
CA LEU A 83 -7.85 -14.25 1.27
C LEU A 83 -9.21 -13.98 0.66
N TYR A 84 -9.98 -13.08 1.26
CA TYR A 84 -11.15 -12.47 0.65
C TYR A 84 -11.44 -11.15 1.36
N THR A 85 -12.25 -10.27 0.76
CA THR A 85 -12.85 -9.13 1.49
C THR A 85 -14.22 -8.78 0.90
N PRO A 86 -15.26 -8.61 1.73
CA PRO A 86 -16.61 -8.31 1.23
C PRO A 86 -16.72 -6.89 0.63
N ASN A 87 -15.80 -5.99 1.00
CA ASN A 87 -15.88 -4.58 0.64
C ASN A 87 -15.15 -4.25 -0.68
N LEU A 88 -14.44 -5.22 -1.28
CA LEU A 88 -13.76 -5.03 -2.56
C LEU A 88 -14.15 -6.16 -3.53
N PRO A 89 -14.92 -5.88 -4.59
CA PRO A 89 -15.34 -6.88 -5.57
C PRO A 89 -14.15 -7.57 -6.26
N GLY A 90 -14.21 -8.90 -6.36
CA GLY A 90 -13.20 -9.70 -7.06
C GLY A 90 -11.90 -9.93 -6.28
N TRP A 91 -11.83 -9.51 -5.01
CA TRP A 91 -10.69 -9.78 -4.14
C TRP A 91 -10.81 -11.15 -3.47
N LEU A 92 -10.24 -12.16 -4.12
CA LEU A 92 -10.18 -13.54 -3.63
C LEU A 92 -8.78 -14.11 -3.89
N GLY A 93 -8.05 -14.46 -2.83
CA GLY A 93 -6.72 -15.07 -2.91
C GLY A 93 -5.67 -14.18 -3.59
N ILE A 94 -5.73 -12.86 -3.39
CA ILE A 94 -4.87 -11.89 -4.08
C ILE A 94 -3.52 -11.78 -3.36
N PRO A 95 -2.38 -12.13 -3.99
CA PRO A 95 -1.04 -11.96 -3.41
C PRO A 95 -0.61 -10.48 -3.47
N LEU A 96 -1.19 -9.67 -2.59
CA LEU A 96 -1.08 -8.21 -2.62
C LEU A 96 0.36 -7.74 -2.47
N VAL A 97 1.10 -8.33 -1.52
CA VAL A 97 2.51 -7.98 -1.30
C VAL A 97 3.35 -8.22 -2.56
N ASP A 98 3.28 -9.40 -3.17
CA ASP A 98 4.05 -9.73 -4.37
C ASP A 98 3.75 -8.75 -5.51
N HIS A 99 2.46 -8.51 -5.77
CA HIS A 99 2.04 -7.56 -6.80
C HIS A 99 2.56 -6.13 -6.59
N LEU A 100 2.65 -5.67 -5.34
CA LEU A 100 3.17 -4.35 -5.02
C LEU A 100 4.70 -4.32 -5.08
N GLN A 101 5.40 -5.38 -4.65
CA GLN A 101 6.86 -5.47 -4.77
C GLN A 101 7.28 -5.39 -6.25
N ASP A 102 6.64 -6.18 -7.12
CA ASP A 102 6.93 -6.19 -8.55
C ASP A 102 6.74 -4.82 -9.20
N ARG A 103 5.67 -4.10 -8.82
CA ARG A 103 5.32 -2.81 -9.43
C ARG A 103 6.12 -1.65 -8.90
N THR A 104 6.59 -1.73 -7.66
CA THR A 104 7.25 -0.59 -6.98
C THR A 104 8.76 -0.76 -6.87
N ALA A 105 9.28 -1.98 -7.08
CA ALA A 105 10.67 -2.35 -6.83
C ALA A 105 11.13 -2.03 -5.39
N ARG A 106 10.17 -2.03 -4.44
CA ARG A 106 10.40 -1.83 -3.01
C ARG A 106 10.08 -3.11 -2.26
N LYS A 107 10.70 -3.28 -1.09
CA LYS A 107 10.28 -4.32 -0.14
C LYS A 107 8.93 -3.93 0.45
N VAL A 108 7.95 -4.84 0.41
CA VAL A 108 6.59 -4.60 0.90
C VAL A 108 6.25 -5.62 1.98
N PHE A 109 5.49 -5.18 3.00
CA PHE A 109 5.03 -5.97 4.13
C PHE A 109 3.51 -5.84 4.31
#